data_AF-A0A2V7M8A2-F1
#
_entry.id   AF-A0A2V7M8A2-F1
#
_cell.length_a   1.000
_cell.length_b   1.000
_cell.length_c   1.000
_cell.angle_alpha   90.00
_cell.angle_beta   90.00
_cell.angle_gamma   90.00
#
_symmetry.space_group_name_H-M   'P 1'
#
loop_
_entity.id
_entity.type
_entity.pdbx_description
1 polymer ?
#
loop_
_entity_poly.entity_id
_entity_poly.type
_entity_poly.pdbx_seq_one_letter_code
_entity_poly.pdbx_strand_id
1 'polypeptide(L)'
;MSMRWGRIRMIAIASMLPLLFLIIWLFTVRMPGPAFAGPLPPLTPNQEEIRVHLQRHVTALAHDIGVRSDETYSNVLRASAYIERRLQDLGYTVTSQEFSAKNREFRNIEATLPGVPGHAHEVVVLGAHYDTAEDAPGADDNASGVAGVLELARVFAHERLARTVRFVFFPNEEPPSFPTADMGSRHYATAARARHDQIVA
;
A
#
# COMPACT_ATOMS: atom_id res chain seq x y z
N MET A 1 -55.08 15.01 -15.06
CA MET A 1 -54.08 15.97 -14.51
C MET A 1 -52.86 15.32 -13.82
N SER A 2 -52.75 13.99 -13.73
CA SER A 2 -51.64 13.30 -13.02
C SER A 2 -50.37 13.05 -13.85
N MET A 3 -50.45 12.97 -15.18
CA MET A 3 -49.31 12.64 -16.06
C MET A 3 -48.24 13.74 -16.18
N ARG A 4 -48.61 15.02 -16.02
CA ARG A 4 -47.67 16.15 -16.11
C ARG A 4 -46.71 16.21 -14.92
N TRP A 5 -47.18 15.87 -13.73
CA TRP A 5 -46.38 15.86 -12.50
C TRP A 5 -45.35 14.72 -12.46
N GLY A 6 -45.68 13.56 -13.04
CA GLY A 6 -44.73 12.44 -13.17
C GLY A 6 -43.56 12.75 -14.12
N ARG A 7 -43.82 13.44 -15.23
CA ARG A 7 -42.79 13.89 -16.17
C ARG A 7 -41.87 14.96 -15.57
N ILE A 8 -42.41 15.92 -14.82
CA ILE A 8 -41.63 16.94 -14.14
C ILE A 8 -40.72 16.32 -13.06
N ARG A 9 -41.23 15.36 -12.28
CA ARG A 9 -40.43 14.61 -11.29
C ARG A 9 -39.33 13.77 -11.94
N MET A 10 -39.61 13.08 -13.05
CA MET A 10 -38.60 12.32 -13.79
C MET A 10 -37.49 13.21 -14.36
N ILE A 11 -37.84 14.37 -14.94
CA ILE A 11 -36.87 15.33 -15.46
C ILE A 11 -36.01 15.90 -14.32
N ALA A 12 -36.62 16.21 -13.16
CA ALA A 12 -35.90 16.70 -11.98
C ALA A 12 -34.94 15.66 -11.38
N ILE A 13 -35.33 14.38 -11.34
CA ILE A 13 -34.43 13.29 -10.88
C ILE A 13 -33.32 13.05 -11.90
N ALA A 14 -33.65 13.07 -13.20
CA ALA A 14 -32.67 12.90 -14.27
C ALA A 14 -31.64 14.03 -14.33
N SER A 15 -31.99 15.25 -13.90
CA SER A 15 -31.06 16.37 -13.81
C SER A 15 -30.19 16.38 -12.53
N MET A 16 -30.56 15.63 -11.50
CA MET A 16 -29.76 15.50 -10.27
C MET A 16 -28.53 14.61 -10.47
N LEU A 17 -28.59 13.59 -11.32
CA LEU A 17 -27.47 12.69 -11.62
C LEU A 17 -26.24 13.39 -12.25
N PRO A 18 -26.37 14.19 -13.32
CA PRO A 18 -25.23 14.92 -13.88
C PRO A 18 -24.71 16.00 -12.92
N LEU A 19 -25.58 16.61 -12.10
CA LEU A 19 -25.16 17.56 -11.07
C LEU A 19 -24.35 16.87 -9.97
N LEU A 20 -24.78 15.69 -9.50
CA LEU A 20 -24.05 14.88 -8.53
C LEU A 20 -22.71 14.40 -9.11
N PHE A 21 -22.70 13.96 -10.37
CA PHE A 21 -21.47 13.60 -11.07
C PHE A 21 -20.51 14.78 -11.18
N LEU A 22 -21.00 15.97 -11.53
CA LEU A 22 -20.19 17.18 -11.60
C LEU A 22 -19.64 17.57 -10.22
N ILE A 23 -20.44 17.44 -9.15
CA ILE A 23 -19.99 17.69 -7.78
C ILE A 23 -18.89 16.70 -7.41
N ILE A 24 -19.10 15.40 -7.61
CA ILE A 24 -18.08 14.36 -7.35
C ILE A 24 -16.81 14.67 -8.16
N TRP A 25 -16.93 14.94 -9.45
CA TRP A 25 -15.81 15.28 -10.34
C TRP A 25 -15.05 16.53 -9.86
N LEU A 26 -15.75 17.59 -9.45
CA LEU A 26 -15.14 18.80 -8.91
C LEU A 26 -14.42 18.56 -7.57
N PHE A 27 -14.90 17.61 -6.75
CA PHE A 27 -14.27 17.25 -5.48
C PHE A 27 -13.14 16.23 -5.63
N THR A 28 -13.19 15.32 -6.62
CA THR A 28 -12.17 14.29 -6.84
C THR A 28 -11.02 14.75 -7.73
N VAL A 29 -11.25 15.72 -8.62
CA VAL A 29 -10.22 16.20 -9.57
C VAL A 29 -9.55 17.49 -9.11
N ARG A 30 -10.13 18.24 -8.16
CA ARG A 30 -9.44 19.37 -7.55
C ARG A 30 -8.42 18.89 -6.52
N MET A 31 -7.19 18.72 -6.98
CA MET A 31 -6.03 18.70 -6.08
C MET A 31 -5.92 20.07 -5.38
N PRO A 32 -5.93 20.14 -4.04
CA PRO A 32 -5.74 21.40 -3.34
C PRO A 32 -4.32 21.92 -3.56
N GLY A 33 -4.21 23.11 -4.13
CA GLY A 33 -2.95 23.79 -4.42
C GLY A 33 -2.65 23.90 -5.92
N PRO A 34 -1.79 24.85 -6.33
CA PRO A 34 -1.32 24.90 -7.71
C PRO A 34 -0.52 23.63 -8.00
N ALA A 35 -0.81 22.97 -9.12
CA ALA A 35 0.07 21.93 -9.64
C ALA A 35 1.48 22.51 -9.82
N PHE A 36 2.50 21.74 -9.45
CA PHE A 36 3.86 22.14 -9.73
C PHE A 36 4.02 22.38 -11.23
N ALA A 37 4.53 23.55 -11.60
CA ALA A 37 4.75 23.95 -12.98
C ALA A 37 6.22 24.34 -13.17
N GLY A 38 6.85 23.76 -14.20
CA GLY A 38 8.25 23.98 -14.53
C GLY A 38 9.07 22.69 -14.50
N PRO A 39 10.36 22.77 -14.85
CA PRO A 39 11.28 21.64 -14.73
C PRO A 39 11.48 21.29 -13.25
N LEU A 40 11.53 20.00 -12.94
CA LEU A 40 11.94 19.56 -11.61
C LEU A 40 13.40 19.99 -11.36
N PRO A 41 13.73 20.50 -10.16
CA PRO A 41 15.12 20.76 -9.83
C PRO A 41 15.93 19.47 -9.93
N PRO A 42 17.24 19.55 -10.25
CA PRO A 42 18.09 18.38 -10.25
C PRO A 42 18.09 17.73 -8.87
N LEU A 43 18.19 16.41 -8.84
CA LEU A 43 18.27 15.69 -7.57
C LEU A 43 19.59 16.00 -6.87
N THR A 44 19.52 16.12 -5.55
CA THR A 44 20.71 16.09 -4.70
C THR A 44 21.37 14.71 -4.76
N PRO A 45 22.67 14.58 -4.41
CA PRO A 45 23.34 13.28 -4.40
C PRO A 45 22.61 12.20 -3.59
N ASN A 46 22.05 12.57 -2.43
CA ASN A 46 21.25 11.67 -1.59
C ASN A 46 19.94 11.24 -2.28
N GLN A 47 19.26 12.17 -2.95
CA GLN A 47 18.05 11.85 -3.69
C GLN A 47 18.34 10.95 -4.91
N GLU A 48 19.51 11.10 -5.54
CA GLU A 48 19.92 10.22 -6.63
C GLU A 48 20.23 8.80 -6.15
N GLU A 49 20.86 8.64 -4.98
CA GLU A 49 21.03 7.33 -4.34
C GLU A 49 19.68 6.67 -4.05
N ILE A 50 18.74 7.41 -3.44
CA ILE A 50 17.39 6.93 -3.17
C ILE A 50 16.69 6.52 -4.47
N ARG A 51 16.80 7.34 -5.54
CA ARG A 51 16.24 7.01 -6.86
C ARG A 51 16.75 5.67 -7.38
N VAL A 52 18.06 5.44 -7.31
CA VAL A 52 18.69 4.18 -7.76
C VAL A 52 18.13 2.99 -6.98
N HIS A 53 18.01 3.11 -5.66
CA HIS A 53 17.45 2.03 -4.85
C HIS A 53 15.97 1.78 -5.11
N LEU A 54 15.16 2.84 -5.20
CA LEU A 54 13.74 2.74 -5.56
C LEU A 54 13.57 2.03 -6.90
N GLN A 55 14.33 2.45 -7.92
CA GLN A 55 14.29 1.86 -9.25
C GLN A 55 14.68 0.38 -9.21
N ARG A 56 15.70 0.01 -8.43
CA ARG A 56 16.10 -1.39 -8.22
C ARG A 56 14.96 -2.23 -7.63
N HIS A 57 14.25 -1.72 -6.62
CA HIS A 57 13.14 -2.44 -5.99
C HIS A 57 11.96 -2.61 -6.95
N VAL A 58 11.57 -1.54 -7.67
CA VAL A 58 10.51 -1.61 -8.67
C VAL A 58 10.87 -2.58 -9.80
N THR A 59 12.12 -2.58 -10.26
CA THR A 59 12.59 -3.47 -11.34
C THR A 59 12.56 -4.93 -10.87
N ALA A 60 13.08 -5.22 -9.68
CA ALA A 60 13.09 -6.58 -9.14
C ALA A 60 11.68 -7.16 -9.01
N LEU A 61 10.71 -6.37 -8.56
CA LEU A 61 9.33 -6.81 -8.37
C LEU A 61 8.57 -6.87 -9.70
N ALA A 62 8.51 -5.77 -10.44
CA ALA A 62 7.65 -5.64 -11.62
C ALA A 62 8.23 -6.22 -12.90
N HIS A 63 9.57 -6.29 -13.03
CA HIS A 63 10.23 -6.85 -14.22
C HIS A 63 10.77 -8.27 -13.97
N ASP A 64 11.63 -8.45 -12.96
CA ASP A 64 12.33 -9.73 -12.76
C ASP A 64 11.45 -10.82 -12.14
N ILE A 65 10.55 -10.44 -11.22
CA ILE A 65 9.52 -11.33 -10.66
C ILE A 65 8.29 -11.31 -11.57
N GLY A 66 7.82 -10.13 -11.97
CA GLY A 66 6.68 -9.95 -12.86
C GLY A 66 5.35 -9.93 -12.11
N VAL A 67 4.27 -10.37 -12.74
CA VAL A 67 2.92 -10.47 -12.14
C VAL A 67 2.97 -11.32 -10.87
N ARG A 68 2.28 -10.88 -9.81
CA ARG A 68 2.23 -11.49 -8.47
C ARG A 68 0.77 -11.67 -8.04
N SER A 69 0.06 -12.52 -8.76
CA SER A 69 -1.38 -12.79 -8.61
C SER A 69 -1.65 -14.22 -8.16
N ASP A 70 -2.94 -14.58 -8.05
CA ASP A 70 -3.35 -15.97 -7.82
C ASP A 70 -2.88 -16.92 -8.94
N GLU A 71 -2.91 -16.51 -10.20
CA GLU A 71 -2.41 -17.35 -11.30
C GLU A 71 -0.89 -17.55 -11.24
N THR A 72 -0.18 -16.54 -10.73
CA THR A 72 1.27 -16.51 -10.61
C THR A 72 1.73 -16.63 -9.16
N TYR A 73 1.06 -17.48 -8.37
CA TYR A 73 1.28 -17.61 -6.94
C TYR A 73 2.76 -17.86 -6.54
N SER A 74 3.54 -18.58 -7.35
CA SER A 74 4.98 -18.73 -7.11
C SER A 74 5.73 -17.39 -7.11
N ASN A 75 5.28 -16.39 -7.87
CA ASN A 75 5.83 -15.04 -7.86
C ASN A 75 5.42 -14.26 -6.60
N VAL A 76 4.24 -14.50 -6.03
CA VAL A 76 3.86 -13.97 -4.70
C VAL A 76 4.81 -14.48 -3.62
N LEU A 77 5.19 -15.77 -3.70
CA LEU A 77 6.19 -16.36 -2.79
C LEU A 77 7.61 -15.79 -3.03
N ARG A 78 7.99 -15.54 -4.29
CA ARG A 78 9.28 -14.90 -4.62
C ARG A 78 9.33 -13.45 -4.12
N ALA A 79 8.23 -12.70 -4.25
CA ALA A 79 8.15 -11.32 -3.80
C ALA A 79 8.21 -11.21 -2.27
N SER A 80 7.49 -12.07 -1.55
CA SER A 80 7.58 -12.14 -0.09
C SER A 80 9.00 -12.48 0.37
N ALA A 81 9.65 -13.47 -0.24
CA ALA A 81 11.04 -13.81 0.07
C ALA A 81 12.02 -12.67 -0.26
N TYR A 82 11.79 -11.95 -1.36
CA TYR A 82 12.59 -10.77 -1.73
C TYR A 82 12.50 -9.69 -0.64
N ILE A 83 11.28 -9.34 -0.20
CA ILE A 83 11.04 -8.33 0.82
C ILE A 83 11.69 -8.73 2.15
N GLU A 84 11.46 -9.95 2.61
CA GLU A 84 12.07 -10.49 3.84
C GLU A 84 13.59 -10.38 3.78
N ARG A 85 14.19 -10.81 2.66
CA ARG A 85 15.64 -10.74 2.49
C ARG A 85 16.15 -9.30 2.52
N ARG A 86 15.44 -8.38 1.86
CA ARG A 86 15.82 -6.97 1.82
C ARG A 86 15.81 -6.33 3.21
N LEU A 87 14.84 -6.68 4.05
CA LEU A 87 14.77 -6.21 5.43
C LEU A 87 15.84 -6.86 6.32
N GLN A 88 16.09 -8.15 6.15
CA GLN A 88 17.15 -8.86 6.87
C GLN A 88 18.55 -8.33 6.55
N ASP A 89 18.82 -8.00 5.27
CA ASP A 89 20.09 -7.39 4.86
C ASP A 89 20.32 -6.01 5.50
N LEU A 90 19.25 -5.34 5.94
CA LEU A 90 19.30 -4.08 6.71
C LEU A 90 19.45 -4.30 8.23
N GLY A 91 19.48 -5.56 8.68
CA GLY A 91 19.62 -5.93 10.10
C GLY A 91 18.31 -5.97 10.88
N TYR A 92 17.15 -5.86 10.22
CA TYR A 92 15.87 -6.01 10.90
C TYR A 92 15.60 -7.47 11.29
N THR A 93 14.99 -7.66 12.45
CA THR A 93 14.28 -8.90 12.75
C THR A 93 12.93 -8.87 12.04
N VAL A 94 12.73 -9.79 11.10
CA VAL A 94 11.52 -9.88 10.29
C VAL A 94 10.58 -10.92 10.89
N THR A 95 9.32 -10.56 11.04
CA THR A 95 8.24 -11.44 11.51
C THR A 95 7.23 -11.62 10.38
N SER A 96 6.75 -12.85 10.19
CA SER A 96 5.74 -13.15 9.17
C SER A 96 4.45 -13.64 9.82
N GLN A 97 3.32 -13.02 9.48
CA GLN A 97 2.00 -13.46 9.90
C GLN A 97 1.38 -14.30 8.80
N GLU A 98 1.49 -15.62 8.94
CA GLU A 98 0.93 -16.59 7.99
C GLU A 98 -0.59 -16.72 8.15
N PHE A 99 -1.30 -16.92 7.03
CA PHE A 99 -2.73 -17.19 7.00
C PHE A 99 -3.13 -17.89 5.69
N SER A 100 -4.16 -18.74 5.77
CA SER A 100 -4.70 -19.43 4.60
C SER A 100 -5.81 -18.63 3.92
N ALA A 101 -5.77 -18.50 2.60
CA ALA A 101 -6.86 -17.98 1.76
C ALA A 101 -6.94 -18.79 0.47
N LYS A 102 -8.16 -19.09 -0.02
CA LYS A 102 -8.39 -19.89 -1.25
C LYS A 102 -7.54 -21.18 -1.33
N ASN A 103 -7.37 -21.88 -0.21
CA ASN A 103 -6.54 -23.09 -0.07
C ASN A 103 -5.04 -22.88 -0.35
N ARG A 104 -4.52 -21.67 -0.15
CA ARG A 104 -3.10 -21.31 -0.26
C ARG A 104 -2.65 -20.53 0.97
N GLU A 105 -1.35 -20.55 1.23
CA GLU A 105 -0.75 -19.89 2.38
C GLU A 105 -0.12 -18.55 1.98
N PHE A 106 -0.62 -17.47 2.57
CA PHE A 106 -0.10 -16.13 2.38
C PHE A 106 0.55 -15.65 3.68
N ARG A 107 1.37 -14.61 3.60
CA ARG A 107 1.97 -14.02 4.81
C ARG A 107 2.11 -12.51 4.72
N ASN A 108 1.65 -11.82 5.74
CA ASN A 108 2.08 -10.43 5.94
C ASN A 108 3.52 -10.43 6.44
N ILE A 109 4.36 -9.55 5.93
CA ILE A 109 5.75 -9.41 6.37
C ILE A 109 5.87 -8.14 7.19
N GLU A 110 6.45 -8.22 8.38
CA GLU A 110 6.64 -7.09 9.28
C GLU A 110 8.12 -6.97 9.69
N ALA A 111 8.67 -5.77 9.63
CA ALA A 111 9.88 -5.38 10.35
C ALA A 111 9.56 -4.23 11.32
N THR A 112 10.03 -4.35 12.56
CA THR A 112 9.78 -3.36 13.62
C THR A 112 11.06 -2.58 13.95
N LEU A 113 10.98 -1.24 13.91
CA LEU A 113 11.94 -0.33 14.51
C LEU A 113 11.37 0.17 15.85
N PRO A 114 11.93 -0.24 17.01
CA PRO A 114 11.40 0.14 18.30
C PRO A 114 11.60 1.64 18.59
N GLY A 115 10.56 2.28 19.13
CA GLY A 115 10.65 3.66 19.59
C GLY A 115 11.48 3.80 20.87
N VAL A 116 11.86 5.04 21.21
CA VAL A 116 12.53 5.35 22.48
C VAL A 116 11.53 5.37 23.66
N PRO A 117 12.01 5.16 24.90
CA PRO A 117 11.14 5.19 26.09
C PRO A 117 10.28 6.46 26.18
N GLY A 118 9.04 6.30 26.64
CA GLY A 118 8.02 7.36 26.69
C GLY A 118 6.88 7.11 25.70
N HIS A 119 7.20 6.99 24.41
CA HIS A 119 6.21 6.77 23.34
C HIS A 119 6.42 5.48 22.55
N ALA A 120 7.33 4.59 22.98
CA ALA A 120 7.58 3.30 22.32
C ALA A 120 6.34 2.38 22.19
N HIS A 121 5.31 2.60 23.01
CA HIS A 121 4.05 1.84 22.97
C HIS A 121 3.10 2.33 21.87
N GLU A 122 3.29 3.55 21.36
CA GLU A 122 2.58 4.07 20.19
C GLU A 122 3.23 3.53 18.92
N VAL A 123 2.40 3.04 17.98
CA VAL A 123 2.85 2.40 16.74
C VAL A 123 2.42 3.23 15.54
N VAL A 124 3.36 3.47 14.63
CA VAL A 124 3.10 3.97 13.28
C VAL A 124 3.29 2.83 12.29
N VAL A 125 2.28 2.54 11.46
CA VAL A 125 2.34 1.49 10.45
C VAL A 125 2.59 2.10 9.07
N LEU A 126 3.70 1.71 8.44
CA LEU A 126 4.00 2.05 7.05
C LEU A 126 3.77 0.82 6.18
N GLY A 127 2.75 0.89 5.33
CA GLY A 127 2.19 -0.27 4.64
C GLY A 127 2.27 -0.18 3.11
N ALA A 128 2.50 -1.33 2.46
CA ALA A 128 2.29 -1.52 1.02
C ALA A 128 1.85 -2.95 0.74
N HIS A 129 1.05 -3.19 -0.31
CA HIS A 129 0.80 -4.56 -0.75
C HIS A 129 1.79 -4.98 -1.84
N TYR A 130 2.04 -6.28 -1.93
CA TYR A 130 3.06 -6.81 -2.85
C TYR A 130 2.52 -7.78 -3.88
N ASP A 131 1.23 -8.10 -3.85
CA ASP A 131 0.52 -8.73 -4.96
C ASP A 131 0.21 -7.71 -6.08
N THR A 132 -0.31 -8.21 -7.20
CA THR A 132 -0.74 -7.41 -8.35
C THR A 132 -2.02 -7.96 -8.94
N ALA A 133 -2.76 -7.13 -9.65
CA ALA A 133 -3.73 -7.58 -10.63
C ALA A 133 -3.11 -8.57 -11.64
N GLU A 134 -3.93 -9.49 -12.16
CA GLU A 134 -3.48 -10.59 -13.04
C GLU A 134 -2.88 -10.10 -14.36
N ASP A 135 -3.39 -9.00 -14.91
CA ASP A 135 -2.99 -8.48 -16.23
C ASP A 135 -1.91 -7.39 -16.16
N ALA A 136 -1.33 -7.14 -14.98
CA ALA A 136 -0.38 -6.05 -14.77
C ALA A 136 0.88 -6.50 -14.03
N PRO A 137 2.08 -6.05 -14.46
CA PRO A 137 3.32 -6.31 -13.72
C PRO A 137 3.37 -5.57 -12.36
N GLY A 138 2.48 -4.58 -12.18
CA GLY A 138 2.29 -3.86 -10.93
C GLY A 138 3.50 -3.01 -10.52
N ALA A 139 4.04 -2.23 -11.47
CA ALA A 139 5.15 -1.31 -11.19
C ALA A 139 4.71 -0.15 -10.29
N ASP A 140 3.57 0.47 -10.60
CA ASP A 140 2.97 1.51 -9.77
C ASP A 140 2.01 0.92 -8.72
N ASP A 141 1.26 -0.13 -9.09
CA ASP A 141 0.33 -0.85 -8.22
C ASP A 141 0.80 -2.30 -7.99
N ASN A 142 1.67 -2.59 -7.02
CA ASN A 142 2.19 -1.65 -6.01
C ASN A 142 3.67 -1.85 -5.69
N ALA A 143 4.49 -2.21 -6.69
CA ALA A 143 5.93 -2.29 -6.50
C ALA A 143 6.54 -0.94 -6.08
N SER A 144 5.95 0.19 -6.49
CA SER A 144 6.38 1.54 -6.10
C SER A 144 6.18 1.77 -4.59
N GLY A 145 5.05 1.37 -4.02
CA GLY A 145 4.79 1.43 -2.59
C GLY A 145 5.71 0.51 -1.80
N VAL A 146 5.91 -0.74 -2.26
CA VAL A 146 6.86 -1.67 -1.64
C VAL A 146 8.28 -1.07 -1.65
N ALA A 147 8.72 -0.49 -2.77
CA ALA A 147 10.00 0.18 -2.87
C ALA A 147 10.12 1.36 -1.88
N GLY A 148 9.06 2.17 -1.76
CA GLY A 148 9.01 3.29 -0.81
C GLY A 148 9.16 2.83 0.64
N VAL A 149 8.41 1.82 1.05
CA VAL A 149 8.47 1.29 2.42
C VAL A 149 9.83 0.64 2.71
N LEU A 150 10.42 -0.10 1.76
CA LEU A 150 11.78 -0.66 1.90
C LEU A 150 12.85 0.42 2.03
N GLU A 151 12.76 1.50 1.25
CA GLU A 151 13.72 2.60 1.37
C GLU A 151 13.54 3.42 2.65
N LEU A 152 12.31 3.61 3.12
CA LEU A 152 12.06 4.18 4.45
C LEU A 152 12.66 3.29 5.56
N ALA A 153 12.52 1.97 5.45
CA ALA A 153 13.15 1.04 6.38
C ALA A 153 14.68 1.17 6.37
N ARG A 154 15.31 1.34 5.20
CA ARG A 154 16.76 1.59 5.09
C ARG A 154 17.15 2.92 5.73
N VAL A 155 16.45 4.00 5.41
CA VAL A 155 16.75 5.35 5.93
C VAL A 155 16.60 5.39 7.46
N PHE A 156 15.60 4.71 8.01
CA PHE A 156 15.36 4.71 9.45
C PHE A 156 16.13 3.64 10.24
N ALA A 157 16.87 2.74 9.61
CA ALA A 157 17.53 1.61 10.27
C ALA A 157 18.48 2.01 11.42
N HIS A 158 18.98 3.24 11.42
CA HIS A 158 19.89 3.77 12.44
C HIS A 158 19.33 4.97 13.20
N GLU A 159 18.05 5.29 12.98
CA GLU A 159 17.38 6.42 13.62
C GLU A 159 16.76 6.04 14.96
N ARG A 160 16.71 7.00 15.88
CA ARG A 160 16.03 6.85 17.17
C ARG A 160 14.72 7.64 17.16
N LEU A 161 13.63 6.94 16.82
CA LEU A 161 12.31 7.55 16.71
C LEU A 161 11.58 7.54 18.06
N ALA A 162 10.72 8.53 18.28
CA ALA A 162 9.88 8.59 19.49
C ALA A 162 8.93 7.39 19.61
N ARG A 163 8.33 7.01 18.47
CA ARG A 163 7.33 5.95 18.36
C ARG A 163 7.93 4.73 17.70
N THR A 164 7.32 3.58 17.95
CA THR A 164 7.64 2.36 17.21
C THR A 164 7.12 2.47 15.79
N VAL A 165 7.94 2.15 14.81
CA VAL A 165 7.55 2.10 13.40
C VAL A 165 7.54 0.65 12.94
N ARG A 166 6.42 0.22 12.35
CA ARG A 166 6.29 -1.11 11.73
C ARG A 166 6.19 -0.95 10.23
N PHE A 167 7.15 -1.51 9.51
CA PHE A 167 7.11 -1.63 8.05
C PHE A 167 6.39 -2.93 7.71
N VAL A 168 5.21 -2.84 7.10
CA VAL A 168 4.33 -4.00 6.89
C VAL A 168 4.01 -4.17 5.41
N PHE A 169 4.16 -5.37 4.91
CA PHE A 169 3.89 -5.72 3.51
C PHE A 169 2.78 -6.76 3.44
N PHE A 170 1.73 -6.47 2.67
CA PHE A 170 0.50 -7.25 2.64
C PHE A 170 0.36 -8.02 1.31
N PRO A 171 -0.06 -9.29 1.30
CA PRO A 171 -0.61 -9.92 0.11
C PRO A 171 -2.12 -9.69 0.01
N ASN A 172 -2.68 -10.08 -1.13
CA ASN A 172 -4.12 -10.19 -1.39
C ASN A 172 -4.90 -8.88 -1.30
N GLU A 173 -4.29 -7.76 -1.69
CA GLU A 173 -5.02 -6.49 -1.87
C GLU A 173 -5.77 -6.44 -3.19
N GLU A 174 -5.32 -7.15 -4.22
CA GLU A 174 -5.90 -7.03 -5.55
C GLU A 174 -7.12 -7.94 -5.76
N PRO A 175 -8.02 -7.65 -6.72
CA PRO A 175 -9.07 -8.59 -7.12
C PRO A 175 -8.47 -9.95 -7.51
N PRO A 176 -9.10 -11.08 -7.11
CA PRO A 176 -10.45 -11.19 -6.54
C PRO A 176 -10.53 -11.05 -5.02
N SER A 177 -9.40 -10.83 -4.33
CA SER A 177 -9.34 -10.84 -2.87
C SER A 177 -9.89 -9.57 -2.25
N PHE A 178 -9.80 -8.42 -2.92
CA PHE A 178 -10.46 -7.20 -2.47
C PHE A 178 -11.95 -7.14 -2.85
N PRO A 179 -12.83 -6.64 -1.96
CA PRO A 179 -12.61 -6.21 -0.56
C PRO A 179 -13.02 -7.27 0.48
N THR A 180 -12.54 -8.51 0.34
CA THR A 180 -12.95 -9.66 1.16
C THR A 180 -12.11 -9.84 2.44
N ALA A 181 -12.44 -10.87 3.23
CA ALA A 181 -11.74 -11.16 4.49
C ALA A 181 -10.31 -11.66 4.27
N ASP A 182 -10.02 -12.13 3.06
CA ASP A 182 -8.77 -12.78 2.68
C ASP A 182 -7.64 -11.78 2.41
N MET A 183 -7.90 -10.48 2.49
CA MET A 183 -6.88 -9.44 2.36
C MET A 183 -5.90 -9.50 3.53
N GLY A 184 -4.60 -9.49 3.24
CA GLY A 184 -3.56 -9.52 4.27
C GLY A 184 -3.69 -8.40 5.30
N SER A 185 -4.05 -7.19 4.85
CA SER A 185 -4.27 -6.04 5.73
C SER A 185 -5.43 -6.25 6.72
N ARG A 186 -6.48 -6.99 6.35
CA ARG A 186 -7.59 -7.34 7.26
C ARG A 186 -7.15 -8.35 8.33
N HIS A 187 -6.37 -9.36 7.93
CA HIS A 187 -5.75 -10.30 8.87
C HIS A 187 -4.81 -9.58 9.85
N TYR A 188 -4.02 -8.63 9.35
CA TYR A 188 -3.10 -7.85 10.17
C TYR A 188 -3.84 -6.95 11.17
N ALA A 189 -4.81 -6.16 10.70
CA ALA A 189 -5.62 -5.30 11.56
C ALA A 189 -6.37 -6.09 12.65
N THR A 190 -6.89 -7.28 12.31
CA THR A 190 -7.56 -8.16 13.27
C THR A 190 -6.59 -8.62 14.36
N ALA A 191 -5.39 -9.06 13.98
CA ALA A 191 -4.36 -9.47 14.93
C ALA A 191 -3.82 -8.30 15.76
N ALA A 192 -3.62 -7.13 15.17
CA ALA A 192 -3.19 -5.93 15.88
C ALA A 192 -4.21 -5.52 16.95
N ARG A 193 -5.51 -5.59 16.62
CA ARG A 193 -6.59 -5.37 17.60
C ARG A 193 -6.56 -6.41 18.72
N ALA A 194 -6.34 -7.69 18.39
CA ALA A 194 -6.25 -8.75 19.39
C ALA A 194 -5.05 -8.60 20.34
N ARG A 195 -3.94 -8.03 19.84
CA ARG A 195 -2.76 -7.68 20.65
C ARG A 195 -2.90 -6.37 21.43
N HIS A 196 -3.99 -5.63 21.24
CA HIS A 196 -4.17 -4.28 21.77
C HIS A 196 -3.05 -3.30 21.34
N ASP A 197 -2.55 -3.44 20.10
CA ASP A 197 -1.57 -2.51 19.54
C ASP A 197 -2.14 -1.08 19.50
N GLN A 198 -1.41 -0.10 20.05
CA GLN A 198 -1.81 1.31 20.00
C GLN A 198 -1.31 1.95 18.70
N ILE A 199 -1.98 1.64 17.59
CA ILE A 199 -1.69 2.24 16.28
C ILE A 199 -2.22 3.67 16.27
N VAL A 200 -1.32 4.64 16.07
CA VAL A 200 -1.65 6.08 16.07
C VAL A 200 -1.55 6.73 14.69
N ALA A 201 -0.88 6.07 13.74
CA ALA A 201 -0.79 6.48 12.34
C ALA A 201 -0.51 5.26 11.44
#